data_AF-A0A973RHQ4-F1
#
_entry.id   AF-A0A973RHQ4-F1
#
_cell.length_a   1.000
_cell.length_b   1.000
_cell.length_c   1.000
_cell.angle_alpha   90.00
_cell.angle_beta   90.00
_cell.angle_gamma   90.00
#
_symmetry.space_group_name_H-M   'P 1'
#
loop_
_entity.id
_entity.type
_entity.pdbx_description
1 polymer ?
#
loop_
_entity_poly.entity_id
_entity_poly.type
_entity_poly.pdbx_seq_one_letter_code
_entity_poly.pdbx_strand_id
1 'polypeptide(L)'
;VCGHSGCGAMQALLASGAEPGAQTPLARWLRHGWPSLVRMARGAQDPPVGTPGTPGTGGEAALADRPVADDQERLSLVNVMQQLDHLTSHPCVSRRVAEGRLQLQGMYFHVGEAQAYMLDRASGIFAAVRPDPAPPASPAPSGGDGPGTYGLTTKV
;
A
#
# COMPACT_ATOMS: atom_id res chain seq x y z
N VAL A 1 -2.58 5.93 3.92
CA VAL A 1 -1.84 6.26 2.68
C VAL A 1 -1.99 5.09 1.73
N CYS A 2 -2.47 5.33 0.51
CA CYS A 2 -2.62 4.31 -0.52
C CYS A 2 -1.74 4.65 -1.72
N GLY A 3 -0.85 3.73 -2.10
CA GLY A 3 -0.14 3.73 -3.37
C GLY A 3 -0.78 2.75 -4.36
N HIS A 4 -0.36 2.76 -5.61
CA HIS A 4 -0.92 1.88 -6.63
C HIS A 4 0.07 1.55 -7.75
N SER A 5 -0.15 0.42 -8.42
CA SER A 5 0.61 0.02 -9.62
C SER A 5 0.47 1.06 -10.73
N GLY A 6 1.47 1.21 -11.59
CA GLY A 6 1.39 2.12 -12.75
C GLY A 6 1.34 3.61 -12.38
N CYS A 7 1.79 4.00 -11.18
CA CYS A 7 1.82 5.39 -10.76
C CYS A 7 2.75 6.24 -11.65
N GLY A 8 2.16 7.09 -12.50
CA GLY A 8 2.89 7.98 -13.39
C GLY A 8 3.81 8.98 -12.67
N ALA A 9 3.49 9.35 -11.42
CA ALA A 9 4.37 10.19 -10.60
C ALA A 9 5.65 9.45 -10.18
N MET A 10 5.54 8.16 -9.83
CA MET A 10 6.72 7.34 -9.50
C MET A 10 7.55 7.07 -10.76
N GLN A 11 6.90 6.83 -11.90
CA GLN A 11 7.58 6.70 -13.18
C GLN A 11 8.33 7.98 -13.56
N ALA A 12 7.67 9.14 -13.42
CA ALA A 12 8.30 10.43 -13.65
C ALA A 12 9.49 10.63 -12.71
N LEU A 13 9.37 10.30 -11.42
CA LEU A 13 10.47 10.40 -10.46
C LEU A 13 11.70 9.56 -10.83
N LEU A 14 11.48 8.32 -11.26
CA LEU A 14 12.55 7.44 -11.73
C LEU A 14 13.22 7.99 -13.00
N ALA A 15 12.43 8.50 -13.94
CA ALA A 15 12.94 9.07 -15.19
C ALA A 15 13.62 10.42 -15.00
N SER A 16 13.24 11.19 -13.97
CA SER A 16 13.68 12.57 -13.77
C SER A 16 15.12 12.70 -13.26
N GLY A 17 15.79 11.59 -12.93
CA GLY A 17 17.23 11.53 -12.65
C GLY A 17 17.80 12.78 -11.97
N ALA A 18 17.23 13.18 -10.83
CA ALA A 18 17.68 14.35 -10.05
C ALA A 18 17.94 15.66 -10.84
N GLU A 19 17.30 15.94 -11.99
CA GLU A 19 17.54 17.19 -12.73
C GLU A 19 16.93 18.39 -11.98
N PRO A 20 17.75 19.20 -11.26
CA PRO A 20 17.27 20.32 -10.47
C PRO A 20 17.16 21.53 -11.41
N GLY A 21 16.09 21.60 -12.20
CA GLY A 21 15.98 22.67 -13.19
C GLY A 21 14.60 22.92 -13.80
N ALA A 22 13.74 21.90 -13.89
CA ALA A 22 12.40 22.09 -14.44
C ALA A 22 11.53 22.92 -13.47
N GLN A 23 11.26 24.19 -13.81
CA GLN A 23 10.44 25.11 -13.00
C GLN A 23 8.93 24.89 -13.16
N THR A 24 8.48 23.67 -13.48
CA THR A 24 7.05 23.38 -13.62
C THR A 24 6.40 23.15 -12.24
N PRO A 25 5.10 23.45 -12.08
CA PRO A 25 4.37 23.08 -10.86
C PRO A 25 4.45 21.58 -10.54
N LEU A 26 4.45 20.73 -11.58
CA LEU A 26 4.59 19.28 -11.42
C LEU A 26 5.97 18.89 -10.88
N ALA A 27 7.06 19.42 -11.45
CA ALA A 27 8.41 19.13 -10.96
C ALA A 27 8.59 19.57 -9.50
N ARG A 28 8.02 20.73 -9.14
CA ARG A 28 7.96 21.20 -7.75
C ARG A 28 7.24 20.22 -6.83
N TRP A 29 6.13 19.64 -7.29
CA TRP A 29 5.40 18.62 -6.52
C TRP A 29 6.18 17.30 -6.40
N LEU A 30 6.76 16.81 -7.50
CA LEU A 30 7.53 15.55 -7.54
C LEU A 30 8.74 15.58 -6.59
N ARG A 31 9.40 16.75 -6.44
CA ARG A 31 9.61 17.36 -5.13
C ARG A 31 9.72 16.44 -3.90
N HIS A 32 8.53 16.10 -3.44
CA HIS A 32 8.30 15.47 -2.15
C HIS A 32 8.48 13.94 -2.19
N GLY A 33 8.73 13.37 -3.37
CA GLY A 33 9.06 11.96 -3.58
C GLY A 33 10.56 11.64 -3.58
N TRP A 34 11.46 12.65 -3.61
CA TRP A 34 12.91 12.44 -3.51
C TRP A 34 13.34 11.64 -2.26
N PRO A 35 12.79 11.88 -1.06
CA PRO A 35 13.08 11.04 0.10
C PRO A 35 12.75 9.56 -0.12
N SER A 36 11.73 9.24 -0.90
CA SER A 36 11.37 7.85 -1.25
C SER A 36 12.42 7.20 -2.14
N LEU A 37 13.01 7.95 -3.09
CA LEU A 37 14.14 7.47 -3.90
C LEU A 37 15.37 7.17 -3.04
N VAL A 38 15.71 8.08 -2.12
CA VAL A 38 16.84 7.89 -1.19
C VAL A 38 16.62 6.68 -0.29
N ARG A 39 15.40 6.49 0.22
CA ARG A 39 15.03 5.33 1.03
C ARG A 39 15.14 4.03 0.24
N MET A 40 14.64 4.02 -1.00
CA MET A 40 14.71 2.85 -1.89
C MET A 40 16.17 2.47 -2.18
N ALA A 41 17.03 3.47 -2.46
CA ALA A 41 18.46 3.24 -2.71
C ALA A 41 19.20 2.68 -1.49
N ARG A 42 18.87 3.16 -0.28
CA ARG A 42 19.46 2.63 0.97
C ARG A 42 19.02 1.19 1.26
N GLY A 43 17.74 0.88 1.05
CA GLY A 43 17.24 -0.48 1.23
C GLY A 43 17.92 -1.50 0.31
N ALA A 44 18.33 -1.09 -0.88
CA ALA A 44 19.11 -1.93 -1.80
C ALA A 44 20.57 -2.14 -1.36
N GLN A 45 21.08 -1.33 -0.43
CA GLN A 45 22.45 -1.42 0.11
C GLN A 45 22.52 -2.20 1.43
N ASP A 46 21.39 -2.40 2.11
CA ASP A 46 21.34 -3.18 3.34
C ASP A 46 21.56 -4.69 3.01
N PRO A 47 22.36 -5.42 3.81
CA PRO A 47 22.54 -6.86 3.60
C PRO A 47 21.22 -7.61 3.81
N PRO A 48 21.01 -8.76 3.12
CA PRO A 48 19.74 -9.48 3.16
C PRO A 48 19.29 -9.77 4.59
N VAL A 49 18.01 -9.50 4.87
CA VAL A 49 17.34 -9.86 6.13
C VAL A 49 17.49 -11.37 6.35
N GLY A 50 18.32 -11.74 7.34
CA GLY A 50 18.70 -13.13 7.60
C GLY A 50 19.77 -13.31 8.68
N THR A 51 20.47 -12.26 9.10
CA THR A 51 21.38 -12.31 10.25
C THR A 51 20.60 -12.18 11.56
N PRO A 52 20.63 -13.20 12.45
CA PRO A 52 19.96 -13.08 13.75
C PRO A 52 20.62 -11.98 14.58
N GLY A 53 19.82 -11.00 15.04
CA GLY A 53 20.25 -9.99 16.01
C GLY A 53 20.43 -8.56 15.49
N THR A 54 20.16 -8.29 14.21
CA THR A 54 20.09 -6.90 13.70
C THR A 54 18.65 -6.57 13.34
N PRO A 55 18.00 -5.59 14.00
CA PRO A 55 16.72 -5.06 13.52
C PRO A 55 16.99 -4.50 12.12
N GLY A 56 16.46 -5.14 11.08
CA GLY A 56 16.56 -4.62 9.72
C GLY A 56 16.03 -3.20 9.70
N THR A 57 16.78 -2.27 9.13
CA THR A 57 16.47 -0.85 9.10
C THR A 57 15.33 -0.51 8.14
N GLY A 58 14.18 -1.20 8.20
CA GLY A 58 12.88 -0.79 7.65
C GLY A 58 12.86 -0.23 6.22
N GLY A 59 13.86 -0.58 5.40
CA GLY A 59 14.17 0.08 4.13
C GLY A 59 13.64 -0.68 2.92
N GLU A 60 13.61 -2.00 3.00
CA GLU A 60 13.15 -2.84 1.90
C GLU A 60 11.65 -3.11 2.01
N ALA A 61 10.87 -2.43 1.17
CA ALA A 61 9.46 -2.75 1.02
C ALA A 61 9.32 -4.05 0.21
N ALA A 62 8.58 -5.02 0.75
CA ALA A 62 8.36 -6.32 0.11
C ALA A 62 6.86 -6.66 0.07
N LEU A 63 6.46 -7.49 -0.89
CA LEU A 63 5.14 -8.13 -0.91
C LEU A 63 5.29 -9.55 -0.35
N ALA A 64 4.35 -9.98 0.50
CA ALA A 64 4.45 -11.28 1.18
C ALA A 64 4.36 -12.48 0.21
N ASP A 65 3.46 -12.38 -0.78
CA ASP A 65 3.04 -13.54 -1.57
C ASP A 65 3.72 -13.63 -2.94
N ARG A 66 4.46 -12.60 -3.35
CA ARG A 66 5.14 -12.53 -4.64
C ARG A 66 6.31 -11.56 -4.62
N PRO A 67 7.30 -11.70 -5.53
CA PRO A 67 8.32 -10.67 -5.68
C PRO A 67 7.71 -9.34 -6.15
N VAL A 68 8.40 -8.25 -5.81
CA VAL A 68 8.17 -6.92 -6.38
C VAL A 68 8.58 -6.95 -7.86
N ALA A 69 7.71 -6.50 -8.75
CA ALA A 69 7.84 -6.70 -10.19
C ALA A 69 8.95 -5.84 -10.82
N ASP A 70 9.04 -4.56 -10.44
CA ASP A 70 9.98 -3.59 -10.99
C ASP A 70 10.26 -2.43 -10.01
N ASP A 71 11.16 -1.53 -10.41
CA ASP A 71 11.53 -0.36 -9.60
C ASP A 71 10.38 0.63 -9.41
N GLN A 72 9.43 0.69 -10.35
CA GLN A 72 8.27 1.56 -10.22
C GLN A 72 7.32 1.06 -9.12
N GLU A 73 7.06 -0.24 -9.07
CA GLU A 73 6.31 -0.88 -8.00
C GLU A 73 7.06 -0.73 -6.67
N ARG A 74 8.37 -1.00 -6.65
CA ARG A 74 9.21 -0.81 -5.46
C ARG A 74 9.11 0.61 -4.92
N LEU A 75 9.30 1.62 -5.78
CA LEU A 75 9.21 3.02 -5.39
C LEU A 75 7.81 3.38 -4.89
N SER A 76 6.76 2.81 -5.49
CA SER A 76 5.37 3.00 -5.04
C SER A 76 5.15 2.48 -3.61
N LEU A 77 5.66 1.29 -3.29
CA LEU A 77 5.61 0.70 -1.95
C LEU A 77 6.42 1.52 -0.93
N VAL A 78 7.67 1.84 -1.27
CA VAL A 78 8.55 2.66 -0.42
C VAL A 78 7.94 4.04 -0.17
N ASN A 79 7.31 4.64 -1.17
CA ASN A 79 6.65 5.93 -1.03
C ASN A 79 5.47 5.87 -0.05
N VAL A 80 4.70 4.77 0.00
CA VAL A 80 3.64 4.60 1.02
C VAL A 80 4.24 4.69 2.43
N MET A 81 5.34 3.98 2.68
CA MET A 81 6.04 4.01 3.97
C MET A 81 6.57 5.40 4.29
N GLN A 82 7.23 6.04 3.33
CA GLN A 82 7.78 7.39 3.49
C GLN A 82 6.71 8.44 3.80
N GLN A 83 5.55 8.39 3.13
CA GLN A 83 4.47 9.34 3.41
C GLN A 83 3.79 9.08 4.77
N LEU A 84 3.76 7.84 5.26
CA LEU A 84 3.32 7.56 6.63
C LEU A 84 4.29 8.15 7.67
N ASP A 85 5.59 8.13 7.40
CA ASP A 85 6.59 8.76 8.26
C ASP A 85 6.45 10.29 8.23
N HIS A 86 6.19 10.88 7.06
CA HIS A 86 5.85 12.30 6.96
C HIS A 86 4.61 12.64 7.80
N LEU A 87 3.52 11.88 7.67
CA LEU A 87 2.33 12.09 8.49
C LEU A 87 2.66 12.03 9.99
N THR A 88 3.43 11.04 10.42
CA THR A 88 3.80 10.84 11.82
C THR A 88 4.73 11.95 12.33
N SER A 89 5.48 12.64 11.46
CA SER A 89 6.32 13.78 11.84
C SER A 89 5.52 15.01 12.31
N HIS A 90 4.23 15.10 11.97
CA HIS A 90 3.39 16.20 12.40
C HIS A 90 2.89 16.01 13.85
N PRO A 91 3.11 16.97 14.78
CA PRO A 91 2.74 16.82 16.19
C PRO A 91 1.27 16.48 16.44
N CYS A 92 0.37 17.01 15.61
CA CYS A 92 -1.06 16.76 15.73
C CYS A 92 -1.46 15.32 15.36
N VAL A 93 -0.67 14.66 14.50
CA VAL A 93 -0.87 13.28 14.06
C VAL A 93 -0.23 12.34 15.08
N SER A 94 1.06 12.51 15.39
CA SER A 94 1.78 11.65 16.34
C SER A 94 1.09 11.60 17.70
N ARG A 95 0.63 12.74 18.21
CA ARG A 95 -0.15 12.78 19.46
C ARG A 95 -1.39 11.90 19.40
N ARG A 96 -2.20 12.01 18.34
CA ARG A 96 -3.45 11.24 18.21
C ARG A 96 -3.20 9.75 18.00
N VAL A 97 -2.09 9.40 17.32
CA VAL A 97 -1.65 8.01 17.20
C VAL A 97 -1.24 7.45 18.57
N ALA A 98 -0.44 8.19 19.33
CA ALA A 98 0.00 7.79 20.68
C ALA A 98 -1.17 7.65 21.67
N GLU A 99 -2.20 8.49 21.52
CA GLU A 99 -3.45 8.41 22.31
C GLU A 99 -4.40 7.29 21.85
N GLY A 100 -4.08 6.56 20.77
CA GLY A 100 -4.97 5.54 20.19
C GLY A 100 -6.22 6.11 19.49
N ARG A 101 -6.27 7.42 19.26
CA ARG A 101 -7.40 8.14 18.65
C ARG A 101 -7.31 8.26 17.13
N LEU A 102 -6.18 7.84 16.55
CA LEU A 102 -5.95 7.82 15.11
C LEU A 102 -5.13 6.59 14.76
N GLN A 103 -5.57 5.84 13.75
CA GLN A 103 -4.78 4.77 13.14
C GLN A 103 -4.31 5.21 11.76
N LEU A 104 -3.04 4.99 11.47
CA LEU A 104 -2.46 5.22 10.15
C LEU A 104 -2.25 3.87 9.46
N GLN A 105 -2.87 3.70 8.31
CA GLN A 105 -2.76 2.49 7.50
C GLN A 105 -2.00 2.77 6.21
N GLY A 106 -1.11 1.86 5.83
CA GLY A 106 -0.45 1.83 4.52
C GLY A 106 -1.10 0.77 3.64
N MET A 107 -1.41 1.13 2.40
CA MET A 107 -1.98 0.21 1.43
C MET A 107 -1.30 0.38 0.07
N TYR A 108 -1.16 -0.72 -0.67
CA TYR A 108 -0.80 -0.72 -2.08
C TYR A 108 -1.89 -1.44 -2.88
N PHE A 109 -2.32 -0.85 -3.98
CA PHE A 109 -3.34 -1.43 -4.85
C PHE A 109 -2.77 -1.76 -6.23
N HIS A 110 -2.73 -3.05 -6.56
CA HIS A 110 -2.37 -3.49 -7.89
C HIS A 110 -3.60 -3.44 -8.81
N VAL A 111 -3.64 -2.43 -9.67
CA VAL A 111 -4.80 -2.12 -10.52
C VAL A 111 -5.09 -3.23 -11.52
N GLY A 112 -4.07 -3.78 -12.18
CA GLY A 112 -4.24 -4.82 -13.19
C GLY A 112 -4.73 -6.17 -12.65
N GLU A 113 -4.48 -6.45 -11.37
CA GLU A 113 -4.89 -7.70 -10.70
C GLU A 113 -6.10 -7.49 -9.79
N ALA A 114 -6.57 -6.24 -9.64
CA ALA A 114 -7.56 -5.84 -8.64
C ALA A 114 -7.23 -6.31 -7.22
N GLN A 115 -5.95 -6.31 -6.84
CA GLN A 115 -5.46 -6.82 -5.55
C GLN A 115 -5.00 -5.70 -4.64
N ALA A 116 -5.53 -5.66 -3.41
CA ALA A 116 -5.06 -4.75 -2.35
C ALA A 116 -4.04 -5.46 -1.46
N TYR A 117 -3.03 -4.73 -1.00
CA TYR A 117 -2.04 -5.19 -0.02
C TYR A 117 -1.95 -4.20 1.13
N MET A 118 -1.94 -4.69 2.36
CA MET A 118 -1.83 -3.88 3.57
C MET A 118 -0.42 -3.98 4.14
N LEU A 119 0.16 -2.82 4.46
CA LEU A 119 1.48 -2.72 5.08
C LEU A 119 1.41 -3.11 6.56
N ASP A 120 2.18 -4.12 6.95
CA ASP A 120 2.66 -4.24 8.32
C ASP A 120 3.84 -3.27 8.52
N ARG A 121 3.62 -2.24 9.35
CA ARG A 121 4.63 -1.20 9.57
C ARG A 121 5.88 -1.71 10.30
N ALA A 122 5.76 -2.78 11.08
CA ALA A 122 6.89 -3.31 11.85
C ALA A 122 7.87 -4.05 10.94
N SER A 123 7.37 -4.90 10.05
CA SER A 123 8.20 -5.67 9.12
C SER A 123 8.51 -4.96 7.81
N GLY A 124 7.70 -3.97 7.40
CA GLY A 124 7.80 -3.38 6.06
C GLY A 124 7.17 -4.24 4.96
N ILE A 125 6.51 -5.34 5.33
CA ILE A 125 5.90 -6.29 4.41
C ILE A 125 4.45 -5.89 4.11
N PHE A 126 4.09 -5.93 2.84
CA PHE A 126 2.74 -5.74 2.34
C PHE A 126 2.08 -7.10 2.11
N ALA A 127 1.10 -7.44 2.93
CA ALA A 127 0.34 -8.69 2.83
C ALA A 127 -0.92 -8.49 1.99
N ALA A 128 -1.24 -9.45 1.12
CA ALA A 128 -2.45 -9.37 0.31
C ALA A 128 -3.70 -9.40 1.20
N VAL A 129 -4.62 -8.49 0.96
CA VAL A 129 -5.96 -8.56 1.55
C VAL A 129 -6.68 -9.73 0.92
N ARG A 130 -7.06 -10.70 1.75
CA ARG A 130 -7.90 -11.81 1.38
C ARG A 130 -9.29 -11.57 1.96
N PRO A 131 -10.37 -11.89 1.23
CA PRO A 131 -11.69 -11.92 1.83
C PRO A 131 -11.69 -12.97 2.95
N ASP A 132 -12.36 -12.66 4.06
CA ASP A 132 -12.67 -13.70 5.03
C ASP A 132 -13.41 -14.83 4.31
N PRO A 133 -13.14 -16.11 4.65
CA PRO A 133 -13.91 -17.21 4.11
C PRO A 133 -15.38 -16.93 4.39
N ALA A 134 -16.20 -16.95 3.34
CA ALA A 134 -17.62 -16.74 3.50
C ALA A 134 -18.16 -17.72 4.55
N PRO A 135 -19.00 -17.27 5.50
CA PRO A 135 -19.65 -18.19 6.42
C PRO A 135 -20.38 -19.26 5.60
N PRO A 136 -20.39 -20.53 6.05
CA PRO A 136 -21.00 -21.61 5.29
C PRO A 136 -22.45 -21.24 4.95
N ALA A 137 -22.82 -21.41 3.68
CA ALA A 137 -24.16 -21.14 3.21
C ALA A 137 -25.15 -21.90 4.10
N SER A 138 -26.14 -21.20 4.66
CA SER A 138 -27.22 -21.86 5.38
C SER A 138 -27.89 -22.86 4.43
N PRO A 139 -28.23 -24.07 4.89
CA PRO A 139 -28.86 -25.07 4.05
C PRO A 139 -30.11 -24.44 3.41
N ALA A 140 -30.23 -24.59 2.09
CA ALA A 140 -31.38 -24.11 1.36
C ALA A 140 -32.65 -24.63 2.05
N PRO A 141 -33.68 -23.80 2.25
CA PRO A 141 -34.94 -24.28 2.80
C PRO A 141 -35.42 -25.41 1.90
N SER A 142 -35.62 -26.60 2.50
CA SER A 142 -36.22 -27.74 1.83
C SER A 142 -37.54 -27.27 1.23
N GLY A 143 -37.62 -27.26 -0.11
CA GLY A 143 -38.74 -26.72 -0.85
C GLY A 143 -40.06 -27.30 -0.36
N GLY A 144 -40.86 -26.46 0.28
CA GLY A 144 -42.29 -26.70 0.44
C GLY A 144 -42.96 -26.26 -0.85
N ASP A 145 -43.49 -27.23 -1.60
CA ASP A 145 -44.38 -26.99 -2.73
C ASP A 145 -45.58 -26.16 -2.25
N GLY A 146 -45.64 -24.90 -2.68
CA GLY A 146 -46.78 -24.00 -2.49
C GLY A 146 -46.97 -23.16 -3.76
N PRO A 147 -48.17 -23.10 -4.34
CA PRO A 147 -48.38 -22.45 -5.63
C PRO A 147 -48.25 -20.93 -5.48
N GLY A 148 -47.66 -20.33 -6.51
CA GLY A 148 -47.02 -19.02 -6.45
C GLY A 148 -47.92 -17.79 -6.34
N THR A 149 -47.26 -16.67 -6.04
CA THR A 149 -47.71 -15.32 -6.44
C THR A 149 -46.48 -14.47 -6.71
N TYR A 150 -46.54 -13.78 -7.85
CA TYR A 150 -45.52 -12.93 -8.45
C TYR A 150 -45.28 -11.64 -7.65
N GLY A 151 -44.04 -11.16 -7.62
CA GLY A 151 -43.68 -9.85 -7.06
C GLY A 151 -42.35 -9.34 -7.61
N LEU A 152 -42.41 -8.63 -8.74
CA LEU A 152 -41.34 -7.78 -9.27
C LEU A 152 -40.98 -6.68 -8.27
N THR A 153 -39.69 -6.37 -8.12
CA THR A 153 -39.07 -5.02 -8.28
C THR A 153 -37.60 -5.07 -7.83
N THR A 154 -36.66 -4.95 -8.75
CA THR A 154 -35.94 -3.72 -9.19
C THR A 154 -34.80 -3.33 -8.24
N LYS A 155 -33.56 -3.50 -8.74
CA LYS A 155 -32.33 -2.95 -8.17
C LYS A 155 -32.40 -1.42 -8.16
N VAL A 156 -31.95 -0.81 -7.07
CA VAL A 156 -31.41 0.57 -7.04
C VAL A 156 -29.90 0.45 -6.89
#